data_AF-A0A6N6Q9H5-F1
#
_entry.id   AF-A0A6N6Q9H5-F1
#
_cell.length_a   1.000
_cell.length_b   1.000
_cell.length_c   1.000
_cell.angle_alpha   90.00
_cell.angle_beta   90.00
_cell.angle_gamma   90.00
#
_symmetry.space_group_name_H-M   'P 1'
#
loop_
_entity.id
_entity.type
_entity.pdbx_description
1 polymer ?
#
loop_
_entity_poly.entity_id
_entity_poly.type
_entity_poly.pdbx_seq_one_letter_code
_entity_poly.pdbx_strand_id
1 'polypeptide(L)'
;MFDRWPRLTAVVAILAIAGASFLLYSSACTAERRPRGTLWYYNLKTHALFPGPDVAVPPIDTPSGPGTGVRAYVYTSESDPNPTNRFVAFLETLSPETQRAVAADLRDRGGNVPIGFALEKHLDGILVSATDKIEWHPKFGPEGIAIMEAGKAKAGSDRIRPSLP
;
A
#
# COMPACT_ATOMS: atom_id res chain seq x y z
N MET A 1 -27.47 -25.09 45.56
CA MET A 1 -26.99 -23.72 45.24
C MET A 1 -25.81 -23.81 44.25
N PHE A 2 -25.99 -24.42 43.07
CA PHE A 2 -24.90 -24.58 42.08
C PHE A 2 -25.36 -24.61 40.60
N ASP A 3 -26.52 -24.04 40.26
CA ASP A 3 -27.05 -24.04 38.87
C ASP A 3 -26.93 -22.70 38.12
N ARG A 4 -26.18 -21.72 38.65
CA ARG A 4 -26.01 -20.39 38.01
C ARG A 4 -24.72 -20.22 37.21
N TRP A 5 -23.80 -21.18 37.29
CA TRP A 5 -22.46 -21.08 36.70
C TRP A 5 -22.38 -21.23 35.16
N PRO A 6 -23.09 -22.19 34.52
CA PRO A 6 -22.96 -22.37 33.06
C PRO A 6 -23.63 -21.25 32.25
N ARG A 7 -24.57 -20.51 32.87
CA ARG A 7 -25.24 -19.37 32.22
C ARG A 7 -24.38 -18.12 32.21
N LEU A 8 -23.58 -17.90 33.26
CA LEU A 8 -22.67 -16.75 33.36
C LEU A 8 -21.51 -16.86 32.37
N THR A 9 -20.94 -18.06 32.18
CA THR A 9 -19.87 -18.29 31.21
C THR A 9 -20.34 -18.12 29.76
N ALA A 10 -21.55 -18.61 29.44
CA ALA A 10 -22.15 -18.45 28.11
C ALA A 10 -22.41 -16.97 27.76
N VAL A 11 -22.91 -16.17 28.71
CA VAL A 11 -23.16 -14.73 28.50
C VAL A 11 -21.85 -13.96 28.28
N VAL A 12 -20.80 -14.25 29.04
CA VAL A 12 -19.48 -13.62 28.86
C VAL A 12 -18.88 -13.96 27.50
N ALA A 13 -18.98 -15.22 27.05
CA ALA A 13 -18.49 -15.64 25.74
C ALA A 13 -19.22 -14.92 24.59
N ILE A 14 -20.55 -14.79 24.67
CA ILE A 14 -21.35 -14.08 23.66
C ILE A 14 -20.96 -12.59 23.61
N LEU A 15 -20.78 -11.95 24.77
CA LEU A 15 -20.35 -10.55 24.83
C LEU A 15 -18.94 -10.35 24.27
N ALA A 16 -18.01 -11.28 24.52
CA ALA A 16 -16.67 -11.24 23.96
C ALA A 16 -16.68 -11.37 22.42
N ILE A 17 -17.50 -12.29 21.88
CA ILE A 17 -17.65 -12.48 20.43
C ILE A 17 -18.30 -11.25 19.79
N ALA A 18 -19.36 -10.70 20.40
CA ALA A 18 -20.03 -9.50 19.91
C ALA A 18 -19.10 -8.28 19.95
N GLY A 19 -18.32 -8.13 21.02
CA GLY A 19 -17.30 -7.09 21.16
C GLY A 19 -16.19 -7.20 20.11
N ALA A 20 -15.63 -8.40 19.92
CA ALA A 20 -14.63 -8.66 18.89
C ALA A 20 -15.19 -8.40 17.49
N SER A 21 -16.42 -8.84 17.21
CA SER A 21 -17.11 -8.61 15.93
C SER A 21 -17.36 -7.12 15.67
N PHE A 22 -17.74 -6.36 16.70
CA PHE A 22 -17.94 -4.91 16.60
C PHE A 22 -16.61 -4.16 16.41
N LEU A 23 -15.53 -4.58 17.07
CA LEU A 23 -14.19 -4.03 16.87
C LEU A 23 -13.65 -4.33 15.47
N LEU A 24 -13.87 -5.54 14.95
CA LEU A 24 -13.54 -5.92 13.58
C LEU A 24 -14.39 -5.14 12.56
N TYR A 25 -15.68 -4.93 12.84
CA TYR A 25 -16.58 -4.16 11.97
C TYR A 25 -16.22 -2.66 11.95
N SER A 26 -15.96 -2.07 13.11
CA SER A 26 -15.59 -0.64 13.20
C SER A 26 -14.21 -0.35 12.59
N SER A 27 -13.25 -1.27 12.74
CA SER A 27 -11.97 -1.17 12.02
C SER A 27 -12.12 -1.35 10.51
N ALA A 28 -13.04 -2.21 10.05
CA ALA A 28 -13.37 -2.33 8.63
C ALA A 28 -14.08 -1.08 8.06
N CYS A 29 -14.96 -0.43 8.82
CA CYS A 29 -15.64 0.80 8.37
C CYS A 29 -14.77 2.06 8.37
N THR A 30 -13.62 2.05 9.05
CA THR A 30 -12.62 3.13 8.98
C THR A 30 -11.60 2.93 7.88
N ALA A 31 -11.57 1.73 7.26
CA ALA A 31 -10.83 1.49 6.04
C ALA A 31 -11.58 2.09 4.84
N GLU A 32 -10.95 3.07 4.20
CA GLU A 32 -11.28 3.67 2.89
C GLU A 32 -11.92 5.06 2.90
N ARG A 33 -11.06 6.08 2.90
CA ARG A 33 -11.28 7.34 2.16
C ARG A 33 -10.27 7.50 1.02
N ARG A 34 -9.93 6.40 0.33
CA ARG A 34 -9.12 6.49 -0.90
C ARG A 34 -10.01 7.03 -2.01
N PRO A 35 -9.64 8.10 -2.73
CA PRO A 35 -10.27 8.39 -4.00
C PRO A 35 -10.13 7.16 -4.89
N ARG A 36 -11.25 6.50 -5.20
CA ARG A 36 -11.25 5.30 -6.04
C ARG A 36 -10.50 5.62 -7.33
N GLY A 37 -9.61 4.73 -7.76
CA GLY A 37 -8.96 4.86 -9.06
C GLY A 37 -7.62 5.59 -9.06
N THR A 38 -7.09 6.11 -7.95
CA THR A 38 -5.83 6.88 -7.95
C THR A 38 -4.79 6.34 -6.97
N LEU A 39 -3.51 6.32 -7.39
CA LEU A 39 -2.32 6.00 -6.59
C LEU A 39 -1.31 7.15 -6.68
N TRP A 40 -0.40 7.20 -5.70
CA TRP A 40 0.79 8.05 -5.81
C TRP A 40 1.80 7.39 -6.75
N TYR A 41 2.32 8.21 -7.66
CA TYR A 41 3.49 7.91 -8.46
C TYR A 41 4.59 8.94 -8.17
N TYR A 42 5.82 8.54 -8.43
CA TYR A 42 7.01 9.37 -8.29
C TYR A 42 7.74 9.41 -9.62
N ASN A 43 8.05 10.62 -10.07
CA ASN A 43 8.80 10.83 -11.29
C ASN A 43 10.30 10.78 -10.97
N LEU A 44 10.99 9.77 -11.48
CA LEU A 44 12.42 9.53 -11.24
C LEU A 44 13.33 10.63 -11.79
N LYS A 45 12.88 11.43 -12.76
CA LYS A 45 13.66 12.54 -13.33
C LYS A 45 13.40 13.86 -12.62
N THR A 46 12.15 14.18 -12.33
CA THR A 46 11.78 15.47 -11.70
C THR A 46 11.77 15.39 -10.17
N HIS A 47 11.93 14.19 -9.61
CA HIS A 47 11.90 13.92 -8.18
C HIS A 47 10.60 14.37 -7.49
N ALA A 48 9.49 14.35 -8.23
CA ALA A 48 8.19 14.85 -7.78
C ALA A 48 7.16 13.73 -7.66
N LEU A 49 6.35 13.82 -6.61
CA LEU A 49 5.13 13.03 -6.46
C LEU A 49 4.02 13.57 -7.37
N PHE A 50 3.25 12.67 -7.96
CA PHE A 50 2.05 13.02 -8.73
C PHE A 50 0.98 11.93 -8.60
N PRO A 51 -0.31 12.28 -8.67
CA PRO A 51 -1.39 11.31 -8.72
C PRO A 51 -1.44 10.63 -10.10
N GLY A 52 -1.67 9.32 -10.13
CA GLY A 52 -1.84 8.55 -11.36
C GLY A 52 -2.90 7.46 -11.22
N PRO A 53 -3.41 6.92 -12.34
CA PRO A 53 -4.49 5.93 -12.30
C PRO A 53 -4.03 4.62 -11.67
N ASP A 54 -4.87 4.00 -10.86
CA ASP A 54 -4.52 2.77 -10.14
C ASP A 54 -4.61 1.49 -10.97
N VAL A 55 -4.91 1.63 -12.26
CA VAL A 55 -4.84 0.59 -13.28
C VAL A 55 -3.54 0.69 -14.11
N ALA A 56 -2.69 1.69 -13.86
CA ALA A 56 -1.46 1.91 -14.62
C ALA A 56 -0.32 1.00 -14.16
N VAL A 57 0.34 0.34 -15.10
CA VAL A 57 1.44 -0.61 -14.84
C VAL A 57 2.78 0.11 -14.80
N PRO A 58 3.44 0.22 -13.63
CA PRO A 58 4.73 0.89 -13.54
C PRO A 58 5.87 0.05 -14.17
N PRO A 59 6.92 0.71 -14.69
CA PRO A 59 7.02 2.17 -14.82
C PRO A 59 6.09 2.72 -15.92
N ILE A 60 5.52 3.90 -15.69
CA ILE A 60 4.64 4.62 -16.61
C ILE A 60 5.35 5.82 -17.26
N ASP A 61 4.84 6.24 -18.41
CA ASP A 61 5.32 7.43 -19.10
C ASP A 61 4.90 8.70 -18.35
N THR A 62 5.77 9.71 -18.38
CA THR A 62 5.47 11.05 -17.85
C THR A 62 5.90 12.11 -18.86
N PRO A 63 5.54 13.39 -18.67
CA PRO A 63 6.03 14.48 -19.51
C PRO A 63 7.57 14.60 -19.55
N SER A 64 8.28 14.06 -18.55
CA SER A 64 9.75 14.05 -18.52
C SER A 64 10.40 12.92 -19.33
N GLY A 65 9.59 12.00 -19.86
CA GLY A 65 10.02 10.91 -20.72
C GLY A 65 9.37 9.56 -20.38
N PRO A 66 9.55 8.57 -21.27
CA PRO A 66 8.95 7.26 -21.10
C PRO A 66 9.53 6.49 -19.90
N GLY A 67 8.70 5.69 -19.24
CA GLY A 67 9.11 4.82 -18.13
C GLY A 67 9.73 5.53 -16.92
N THR A 68 9.38 6.79 -16.67
CA THR A 68 9.97 7.60 -15.58
C THR A 68 9.09 7.65 -14.34
N GLY A 69 7.82 7.28 -14.43
CA GLY A 69 6.88 7.26 -13.31
C GLY A 69 6.82 5.89 -12.65
N VAL A 70 7.20 5.80 -11.38
CA VAL A 70 7.10 4.56 -10.59
C VAL A 70 6.07 4.74 -9.48
N ARG A 71 5.52 3.65 -8.94
CA ARG A 71 4.56 3.75 -7.86
C ARG A 71 5.27 4.20 -6.57
N ALA A 72 4.62 5.04 -5.79
CA ALA A 72 5.18 5.57 -4.55
C ALA A 72 4.31 5.19 -3.35
N TYR A 73 4.95 4.67 -2.31
CA TYR A 73 4.31 4.42 -1.02
C TYR A 73 4.52 5.63 -0.13
N VAL A 74 3.46 6.42 0.01
CA VAL A 74 3.49 7.71 0.71
C VAL A 74 2.76 7.58 2.04
N TYR A 75 3.34 8.12 3.10
CA TYR A 75 2.79 8.10 4.45
C TYR A 75 2.77 9.51 5.04
N THR A 76 1.94 9.69 6.06
CA THR A 76 1.93 10.87 6.94
C THR A 76 1.97 10.39 8.38
N SER A 77 2.58 11.17 9.27
CA SER A 77 2.47 10.91 10.72
C SER A 77 1.04 11.19 11.18
N GLU A 78 0.50 10.36 12.07
CA GLU A 78 -0.82 10.57 12.66
C GLU A 78 -0.84 11.72 13.67
N SER A 79 0.32 11.99 14.28
CA SER A 79 0.48 13.11 15.21
C SER A 79 0.60 14.46 14.50
N ASP A 80 0.67 14.46 13.16
CA ASP A 80 0.82 15.69 12.40
C ASP A 80 -0.55 16.34 12.12
N PRO A 81 -0.81 17.55 12.63
CA PRO A 81 -2.03 18.28 12.33
C PRO A 81 -2.09 18.73 10.86
N ASN A 82 -0.96 18.73 10.14
CA ASN A 82 -0.89 19.12 8.75
C ASN A 82 -0.84 17.90 7.81
N PRO A 83 -1.94 17.59 7.09
CA PRO A 83 -2.00 16.45 6.17
C PRO A 83 -1.08 16.60 4.95
N THR A 84 -0.44 17.76 4.75
CA THR A 84 0.57 17.94 3.70
C THR A 84 1.95 17.44 4.11
N ASN A 85 2.21 17.19 5.40
CA ASN A 85 3.50 16.67 5.86
C ASN A 85 3.61 15.17 5.61
N ARG A 86 3.72 14.85 4.32
CA ARG A 86 3.82 13.50 3.79
C ARG A 86 5.25 13.22 3.38
N PHE A 87 5.63 11.95 3.41
CA PHE A 87 6.93 11.49 2.93
C PHE A 87 6.77 10.22 2.11
N VAL A 88 7.69 10.02 1.18
CA VAL A 88 7.79 8.78 0.42
C VAL A 88 8.62 7.79 1.24
N ALA A 89 8.00 6.69 1.67
CA ALA A 89 8.72 5.63 2.36
C ALA A 89 9.62 4.87 1.39
N PHE A 90 9.05 4.39 0.28
CA PHE A 90 9.77 3.67 -0.76
C PHE A 90 9.03 3.77 -2.10
N LEU A 91 9.75 3.40 -3.16
CA LEU A 91 9.26 3.31 -4.53
C LEU A 91 9.03 1.84 -4.90
N GLU A 92 8.07 1.58 -5.76
CA GLU A 92 7.75 0.25 -6.29
C GLU A 92 7.66 0.29 -7.82
N THR A 93 8.30 -0.66 -8.47
CA THR A 93 8.23 -0.88 -9.91
C THR A 93 8.22 -2.39 -10.20
N LEU A 94 8.15 -2.78 -11.47
CA LEU A 94 8.16 -4.17 -11.90
C LEU A 94 9.41 -4.48 -12.71
N SER A 95 9.84 -5.74 -12.67
CA SER A 95 10.78 -6.26 -13.66
C SER A 95 10.18 -6.13 -15.09
N PRO A 96 11.00 -6.01 -16.14
CA PRO A 96 10.49 -5.91 -17.52
C PRO A 96 9.63 -7.10 -17.96
N GLU A 97 9.88 -8.29 -17.41
CA GLU A 97 9.10 -9.50 -17.69
C GLU A 97 7.73 -9.43 -17.01
N THR A 98 7.72 -9.08 -15.73
CA THR A 98 6.50 -8.95 -14.94
C THR A 98 5.64 -7.78 -15.39
N GLN A 99 6.24 -6.66 -15.80
CA GLN A 99 5.52 -5.54 -16.38
C GLN A 99 4.70 -5.99 -17.61
N ARG A 100 5.32 -6.77 -18.50
CA ARG A 100 4.65 -7.31 -19.70
C ARG A 100 3.53 -8.28 -19.33
N ALA A 101 3.75 -9.16 -18.35
CA ALA A 101 2.75 -10.12 -17.89
C ALA A 101 1.54 -9.41 -17.26
N VAL A 102 1.77 -8.45 -16.36
CA VAL A 102 0.71 -7.66 -15.71
C VAL A 102 -0.05 -6.81 -16.73
N ALA A 103 0.65 -6.19 -17.68
CA ALA A 103 0.00 -5.43 -18.74
C ALA A 103 -0.90 -6.30 -19.64
N ALA A 104 -0.46 -7.53 -19.95
CA ALA A 104 -1.28 -8.49 -20.68
C ALA A 104 -2.52 -8.91 -19.87
N ASP A 105 -2.34 -9.27 -18.60
CA ASP A 105 -3.43 -9.66 -17.70
C ASP A 105 -4.51 -8.57 -17.56
N LEU A 106 -4.07 -7.31 -17.42
CA LEU A 106 -5.01 -6.18 -17.30
C LEU A 106 -5.74 -5.91 -18.62
N ARG A 107 -5.05 -6.03 -19.77
CA ARG A 107 -5.68 -5.89 -21.09
C ARG A 107 -6.77 -6.96 -21.29
N ASP A 108 -6.48 -8.21 -20.95
CA ASP A 108 -7.42 -9.32 -21.12
C ASP A 108 -8.65 -9.20 -20.21
N ARG A 109 -8.51 -8.48 -19.08
CA ARG A 109 -9.60 -8.15 -18.14
C ARG A 109 -10.31 -6.84 -18.46
N GLY A 110 -10.01 -6.22 -19.60
CA GLY A 110 -10.64 -4.96 -20.02
C GLY A 110 -10.24 -3.74 -19.19
N GLY A 111 -9.08 -3.76 -18.52
CA GLY A 111 -8.49 -2.59 -17.84
C GLY A 111 -9.22 -2.09 -16.59
N ASN A 112 -10.24 -2.79 -16.10
CA ASN A 112 -11.07 -2.36 -14.97
C ASN A 112 -10.61 -2.89 -13.61
N VAL A 113 -9.48 -3.60 -13.57
CA VAL A 113 -8.97 -4.21 -12.34
C VAL A 113 -7.84 -3.34 -11.79
N PRO A 114 -7.93 -2.86 -10.53
CA PRO A 114 -6.83 -2.15 -9.91
C PRO A 114 -5.55 -2.99 -9.92
N ILE A 115 -4.41 -2.35 -10.18
CA ILE A 115 -3.12 -3.02 -10.32
C ILE A 115 -2.77 -3.86 -9.10
N GLY A 116 -3.18 -3.45 -7.89
CA GLY A 116 -2.96 -4.21 -6.66
C GLY A 116 -3.39 -5.68 -6.78
N PHE A 117 -4.55 -5.96 -7.38
CA PHE A 117 -5.04 -7.32 -7.61
C PHE A 117 -4.26 -8.05 -8.69
N ALA A 118 -3.80 -7.34 -9.73
CA ALA A 118 -2.97 -7.96 -10.76
C ALA A 118 -1.60 -8.37 -10.21
N LEU A 119 -1.04 -7.60 -9.28
CA LEU A 119 0.26 -7.89 -8.66
C LEU A 119 0.25 -9.11 -7.73
N GLU A 120 -0.90 -9.53 -7.20
CA GLU A 120 -1.00 -10.69 -6.30
C GLU A 120 -0.45 -11.99 -6.93
N LYS A 121 -0.44 -12.07 -8.27
CA LYS A 121 0.08 -13.22 -9.02
C LYS A 121 1.54 -13.13 -9.41
N HIS A 122 2.15 -11.96 -9.25
CA HIS A 122 3.49 -11.65 -9.78
C HIS A 122 4.38 -11.01 -8.71
N LEU A 123 4.29 -11.52 -7.48
CA LEU A 123 4.98 -10.99 -6.30
C LEU A 123 6.51 -11.06 -6.42
N ASP A 124 7.01 -12.05 -7.13
CA ASP A 124 8.43 -12.29 -7.43
C ASP A 124 9.04 -11.23 -8.36
N GLY A 125 8.21 -10.61 -9.19
CA GLY A 125 8.60 -9.55 -10.12
C GLY A 125 8.54 -8.13 -9.58
N ILE A 126 8.13 -7.95 -8.32
CA ILE A 126 8.00 -6.63 -7.72
C ILE A 126 9.35 -6.18 -7.20
N LEU A 127 9.77 -4.99 -7.63
CA LEU A 127 11.01 -4.36 -7.23
C LEU A 127 10.72 -3.12 -6.39
N VAL A 128 11.55 -2.88 -5.38
CA VAL A 128 11.47 -1.68 -4.53
C VAL A 128 12.79 -0.94 -4.48
N SER A 129 12.71 0.35 -4.20
CA SER A 129 13.88 1.22 -4.05
C SER A 129 13.63 2.33 -3.05
N ALA A 130 14.70 2.86 -2.46
CA ALA A 130 14.66 4.09 -1.69
C ALA A 130 14.65 5.31 -2.63
N THR A 131 14.26 6.48 -2.12
CA THR A 131 14.16 7.70 -2.95
C THR A 131 15.46 8.49 -3.08
N ASP A 132 16.40 8.27 -2.15
CA ASP A 132 17.71 8.92 -2.08
C ASP A 132 18.73 8.29 -3.02
N LYS A 133 18.68 6.96 -3.18
CA LYS A 133 19.50 6.21 -4.12
C LYS A 133 18.66 5.16 -4.83
N ILE A 134 18.44 5.37 -6.13
CA ILE A 134 17.62 4.48 -6.95
C ILE A 134 18.42 3.20 -7.27
N GLU A 135 18.26 2.19 -6.43
CA GLU A 135 18.70 0.80 -6.64
C GLU A 135 17.52 -0.14 -6.45
N TRP A 136 17.25 -0.98 -7.44
CA TRP A 136 16.06 -1.84 -7.46
C TRP A 136 16.37 -3.21 -6.86
N HIS A 137 15.62 -3.59 -5.83
CA HIS A 137 15.75 -4.89 -5.15
C HIS A 137 14.43 -5.65 -5.16
N PRO A 138 14.44 -6.99 -5.21
CA PRO A 138 13.22 -7.78 -5.03
C PRO A 138 12.50 -7.41 -3.73
N LYS A 139 11.21 -7.10 -3.82
CA LYS A 139 10.39 -6.59 -2.70
C LYS A 139 10.46 -7.47 -1.45
N PHE A 140 10.44 -8.78 -1.65
CA PHE A 140 10.42 -9.77 -0.56
C PHE A 140 11.80 -10.36 -0.26
N GLY A 141 12.87 -9.80 -0.85
CA GLY A 141 14.26 -10.12 -0.47
C GLY A 141 14.72 -9.32 0.75
N PRO A 142 15.85 -9.69 1.37
CA PRO A 142 16.38 -9.02 2.57
C PRO A 142 16.56 -7.49 2.38
N GLU A 143 17.11 -7.08 1.23
CA GLU A 143 17.36 -5.69 0.90
C GLU A 143 16.05 -4.92 0.66
N GLY A 144 15.08 -5.54 -0.03
CA GLY A 144 13.78 -4.93 -0.28
C GLY A 144 12.99 -4.70 1.01
N ILE A 145 13.03 -5.67 1.93
CA ILE A 145 12.43 -5.54 3.27
C ILE A 145 13.11 -4.41 4.04
N ALA A 146 14.45 -4.36 4.04
CA ALA A 146 15.20 -3.30 4.71
C ALA A 146 14.83 -1.90 4.18
N ILE A 147 14.68 -1.74 2.86
CA ILE A 147 14.24 -0.48 2.23
C ILE A 147 12.85 -0.08 2.71
N MET A 148 11.89 -1.01 2.70
CA MET A 148 10.51 -0.71 3.11
C MET A 148 10.42 -0.32 4.59
N GLU A 149 11.14 -1.03 5.46
CA GLU A 149 11.14 -0.75 6.90
C GLU A 149 11.88 0.55 7.23
N ALA A 150 13.07 0.78 6.63
CA ALA A 150 13.79 2.04 6.79
C ALA A 150 12.96 3.23 6.28
N GLY A 151 12.23 3.04 5.17
CA GLY A 151 11.31 4.02 4.63
C GLY A 151 10.22 4.43 5.62
N LYS A 152 9.57 3.46 6.27
CA LYS A 152 8.55 3.72 7.31
C LYS A 152 9.14 4.38 8.54
N ALA A 153 10.33 3.96 8.96
CA ALA A 153 11.02 4.50 10.14
C ALA A 153 11.36 6.00 10.02
N LYS A 154 11.41 6.57 8.80
CA LYS A 154 11.63 8.01 8.56
C LYS A 154 10.64 8.92 9.28
N ALA A 155 9.45 8.45 9.62
CA ALA A 155 8.47 9.26 10.34
C ALA A 155 8.90 9.66 11.75
N GLY A 156 9.86 8.94 12.36
CA GLY A 156 10.24 9.16 13.76
C GLY A 156 9.11 8.95 14.77
N SER A 157 7.95 8.43 14.32
CA SER A 157 6.77 8.13 15.13
C SER A 157 6.29 6.72 14.84
N ASP A 158 5.80 6.02 15.88
CA ASP A 158 5.25 4.67 15.76
C ASP A 158 3.87 4.66 15.08
N ARG A 159 3.29 5.84 14.80
CA ARG A 159 1.95 6.00 14.25
C ARG A 159 2.01 6.73 12.91
N ILE A 160 2.14 5.94 11.85
CA ILE A 160 2.05 6.40 10.47
C ILE A 160 0.80 5.83 9.82
N ARG A 161 0.21 6.60 8.90
CA ARG A 161 -0.89 6.13 8.05
C ARG A 161 -0.59 6.39 6.57
N PRO A 162 -1.09 5.55 5.65
CA PRO A 162 -0.99 5.82 4.22
C PRO A 162 -1.54 7.21 3.88
N SER A 163 -0.78 7.98 3.12
CA SER A 163 -1.22 9.26 2.54
C SER A 163 -1.78 8.97 1.15
N LEU A 164 -3.04 9.29 0.94
CA LEU A 164 -3.73 9.06 -0.32
C LEU A 164 -3.57 10.27 -1.25
N PRO A 165 -3.64 10.08 -2.58
CA PRO A 165 -3.65 11.16 -3.57
C PRO A 165 -4.70 12.22 -3.32
#